data_AF-A0ABD0PNM6-F1
#
_entry.id   AF-A0ABD0PNM6-F1
#
_cell.length_a   1.000
_cell.length_b   1.000
_cell.length_c   1.000
_cell.angle_alpha   90.00
_cell.angle_beta   90.00
_cell.angle_gamma   90.00
#
_symmetry.space_group_name_H-M   'P 1'
#
loop_
_entity.id
_entity.type
_entity.pdbx_description
1 polymer ?
#
loop_
_entity_poly.entity_id
_entity_poly.type
_entity_poly.pdbx_seq_one_letter_code
_entity_poly.pdbx_strand_id
1 'polypeptide(L)' 'MNKANPYLDGVFFGIKQDNQYNRIGQWTNISSTRWILQLSHKLNPEARQGIYKLMAYIGERTITHYFEVKKY' A
#
# COMPACT_ATOMS: atom_id res chain seq x y z
N MET A 1 -0.29 -7.03 -28.23
CA MET A 1 0.73 -7.07 -27.15
C MET A 1 1.04 -5.62 -26.82
N ASN A 2 0.35 -5.02 -25.85
CA ASN A 2 0.44 -3.57 -25.60
C ASN A 2 1.62 -3.30 -24.67
N LYS A 3 2.62 -2.58 -25.15
CA LYS A 3 3.74 -2.11 -24.34
C LYS A 3 3.23 -1.06 -23.35
N ALA A 4 3.44 -1.32 -22.06
CA ALA A 4 3.23 -0.34 -20.99
C ALA A 4 4.11 0.91 -21.25
N ASN A 5 3.56 2.09 -21.00
CA ASN A 5 4.23 3.37 -21.24
C ASN A 5 5.11 3.71 -20.02
N PRO A 6 6.45 3.70 -20.14
CA PRO A 6 7.36 3.85 -19.00
C PRO A 6 7.32 5.23 -18.32
N TYR A 7 6.64 6.22 -18.91
CA TYR A 7 6.53 7.57 -18.35
C TYR A 7 5.26 7.81 -17.52
N LEU A 8 4.32 6.84 -17.48
CA LEU A 8 3.09 6.93 -16.68
C LEU A 8 3.02 5.88 -15.55
N ASP A 9 3.87 4.84 -15.61
CA ASP A 9 3.89 3.73 -14.67
C ASP A 9 5.01 3.92 -13.64
N GLY A 10 4.87 4.96 -12.81
CA GLY A 10 5.76 5.16 -11.68
C GLY A 10 5.78 3.90 -10.82
N VAL A 11 6.96 3.34 -10.55
CA VAL A 11 7.09 2.16 -9.70
C VAL A 11 6.43 2.44 -8.35
N PHE A 12 5.36 1.71 -8.03
CA PHE A 12 4.60 1.94 -6.82
C PHE A 12 5.21 1.13 -5.67
N PHE A 13 5.49 1.82 -4.56
CA PHE A 13 5.81 1.17 -3.30
C PHE A 13 4.69 1.41 -2.31
N GLY A 14 4.12 0.34 -1.76
CA GLY A 14 3.10 0.42 -0.73
C GLY A 14 3.67 -0.07 0.59
N ILE A 15 3.63 0.73 1.66
CA ILE A 15 4.05 0.33 3.01
C ILE A 15 2.85 0.37 3.94
N LYS A 16 2.64 -0.69 4.71
CA LYS A 16 1.65 -0.77 5.78
C LYS A 16 2.35 -0.78 7.13
N GLN A 17 1.91 0.09 8.03
CA GLN A 17 2.41 0.16 9.40
C GLN A 17 1.27 -0.02 10.40
N ASP A 18 1.56 -0.76 11.48
CA ASP A 18 0.67 -0.87 12.64
C ASP A 18 0.68 0.41 13.48
N ASN A 19 -0.12 0.40 14.55
CA ASN A 19 -0.25 1.50 15.51
C ASN A 19 1.03 1.78 16.34
N GLN A 20 2.05 0.94 16.21
CA GLN A 20 3.37 1.12 16.81
C GLN A 20 4.44 1.42 15.76
N TYR A 21 4.03 1.78 14.54
CA TYR A 21 4.90 2.08 13.40
C TYR A 21 5.70 0.88 12.86
N ASN A 22 5.38 -0.35 13.27
CA ASN A 22 6.00 -1.55 12.73
C ASN A 22 5.50 -1.80 11.30
N ARG A 23 6.40 -2.09 10.37
CA ARG A 23 6.04 -2.46 9.00
C ARG A 23 5.45 -3.87 8.99
N ILE A 24 4.17 -3.99 8.69
CA ILE A 24 3.42 -5.28 8.65
C ILE A 24 3.20 -5.80 7.23
N GLY A 25 3.45 -4.98 6.22
CA GLY A 25 3.29 -5.36 4.82
C GLY A 25 3.96 -4.36 3.90
N GLN A 26 4.43 -4.87 2.76
CA GLN A 26 5.04 -4.05 1.73
C GLN A 26 4.74 -4.64 0.35
N TRP A 27 4.48 -3.76 -0.62
CA TRP A 27 4.53 -4.10 -2.02
C TRP A 27 5.63 -3.31 -2.69
N THR A 28 6.45 -4.00 -3.48
CA THR A 28 7.58 -3.42 -4.21
C THR A 28 7.46 -3.71 -5.70
N ASN A 29 7.94 -2.79 -6.52
CA ASN A 29 8.03 -2.97 -7.96
C ASN A 29 6.71 -3.40 -8.64
N ILE A 30 5.60 -2.84 -8.17
CA ILE A 30 4.28 -3.09 -8.75
C ILE A 30 3.86 -1.90 -9.61
N SER A 31 3.22 -2.19 -10.73
CA SER A 31 2.58 -1.20 -11.60
C SER A 31 1.16 -1.67 -11.91
N SER A 32 0.29 -0.72 -12.28
CA SER A 32 -0.99 -1.10 -12.86
C SER A 32 -0.81 -1.31 -14.36
N THR A 33 -1.54 -2.26 -14.93
CA THR A 33 -1.66 -2.39 -16.40
C THR A 33 -2.56 -1.28 -16.99
N ARG A 34 -3.30 -0.55 -16.15
CA ARG A 34 -4.24 0.52 -16.51
C ARG A 34 -4.20 1.63 -15.44
N TRP A 35 -5.34 2.27 -15.14
CA TRP A 35 -5.41 3.43 -14.24
C TRP A 35 -5.51 3.08 -12.75
N ILE A 36 -5.88 1.84 -12.41
CA ILE A 36 -6.19 1.43 -11.04
C ILE A 36 -5.28 0.27 -10.64
N LEU A 37 -4.64 0.40 -9.49
CA LEU A 37 -3.88 -0.66 -8.83
C LEU A 37 -4.67 -1.13 -7.60
N GLN A 38 -5.08 -2.41 -7.59
CA GLN A 38 -5.81 -3.00 -6.47
C GLN A 38 -4.98 -4.12 -5.86
N LEU A 39 -4.79 -4.06 -4.54
CA LEU A 39 -3.98 -5.00 -3.77
C LEU A 39 -4.74 -5.44 -2.53
N SER A 40 -4.58 -6.70 -2.15
CA SER A 40 -5.19 -7.27 -0.96
C SER A 40 -4.13 -7.67 0.05
N HIS A 41 -4.44 -7.53 1.33
CA HIS A 41 -3.60 -7.97 2.43
C HIS A 41 -4.50 -8.41 3.59
N LYS A 42 -4.24 -9.60 4.10
CA LYS A 42 -4.95 -10.15 5.26
C LYS A 42 -4.22 -9.74 6.53
N LEU A 43 -4.94 -9.17 7.49
CA LEU A 43 -4.40 -8.89 8.82
C LEU A 43 -4.29 -10.19 9.63
N ASN A 44 -3.29 -10.24 10.51
CA ASN A 44 -3.17 -11.29 11.52
C ASN A 44 -4.44 -11.27 12.42
N PRO A 45 -5.05 -12.43 12.76
CA PRO A 45 -6.11 -12.50 13.77
C PRO A 45 -5.77 -11.83 15.10
N GLU A 46 -4.48 -11.80 15.47
CA GLU A 46 -3.97 -11.15 16.68
C GLU A 46 -3.46 -9.71 16.41
N ALA A 47 -3.81 -9.12 15.27
CA ALA A 47 -3.42 -7.76 14.95
C ALA A 47 -3.89 -6.79 16.04
N ARG A 48 -3.00 -5.86 16.38
CA ARG A 48 -3.25 -4.88 17.44
C ARG A 48 -4.36 -3.93 17.02
N GLN A 49 -5.25 -3.58 17.94
CA GLN A 49 -6.26 -2.56 17.69
C GLN A 49 -5.63 -1.17 17.67
N GLY A 50 -6.09 -0.28 16.80
CA GLY A 50 -5.62 1.10 16.72
C GLY A 50 -5.58 1.64 15.29
N ILE A 51 -4.94 2.80 15.12
CA ILE A 51 -4.79 3.46 13.81
C ILE A 51 -3.57 2.90 13.08
N TYR A 52 -3.80 2.43 11.86
CA TYR A 52 -2.78 1.92 10.94
C TYR A 52 -2.55 2.93 9.83
N LYS A 53 -1.37 2.86 9.23
CA LYS A 53 -0.93 3.76 8.16
C LYS A 53 -0.65 2.97 6.88
N LEU A 54 -1.23 3.41 5.77
CA LEU A 54 -0.89 2.98 4.42
C LEU A 54 -0.18 4.13 3.71
N MET A 55 1.03 3.89 3.23
CA MET A 55 1.81 4.84 2.44
C MET A 55 2.00 4.31 1.03
N ALA A 56 1.75 5.12 0.02
CA ALA A 56 2.02 4.82 -1.38
C ALA A 56 3.03 5.84 -1.94
N TYR A 57 4.12 5.34 -2.50
CA TYR A 57 5.14 6.14 -3.18
C TYR A 57 4.99 5.94 -4.69
N ILE A 58 4.84 7.04 -5.43
CA ILE A 58 4.57 7.07 -6.88
C ILE A 58 5.52 8.08 -7.52
N GLY A 59 6.64 7.60 -8.04
CA GLY A 59 7.75 8.50 -8.39
C GLY A 59 8.15 9.34 -7.17
N GLU A 60 8.05 10.66 -7.28
CA GLU A 60 8.36 11.59 -6.18
C GLU A 60 7.18 11.86 -5.24
N ARG A 61 5.97 11.39 -5.58
CA ARG A 61 4.76 11.66 -4.79
C ARG A 61 4.61 10.62 -3.69
N THR A 62 4.27 11.09 -2.49
CA THR A 62 3.87 10.23 -1.37
C THR A 62 2.41 10.49 -1.02
N ILE A 63 1.60 9.44 -0.96
CA ILE A 63 0.21 9.48 -0.50
C ILE A 63 0.13 8.68 0.79
N THR A 64 -0.50 9.24 1.82
CA THR A 64 -0.71 8.57 3.10
C THR A 64 -2.20 8.46 3.39
N HIS A 65 -2.64 7.30 3.85
CA HIS A 65 -3.99 7.03 4.29
C HIS A 65 -3.96 6.33 5.65
N TYR A 66 -4.89 6.69 6.53
CA TYR A 66 -5.03 6.12 7.87
C TYR A 66 -6.34 5.35 7.98
N PHE A 67 -6.32 4.19 8.63
CA PHE A 67 -7.51 3.37 8.87
C PHE A 67 -7.48 2.74 10.27
N GLU A 68 -8.65 2.54 10.87
CA GLU A 68 -8.79 1.96 12.21
C GLU A 68 -8.97 0.43 12.15
N VAL A 69 -8.21 -0.28 12.99
CA VAL A 69 -8.40 -1.72 13.26
C VAL A 69 -8.99 -1.86 14.66
N LYS A 70 -10.17 -2.49 14.78
CA LYS A 70 -10.86 -2.72 16.06
C LYS A 70 -11.56 -4.07 16.08
N LYS A 71 -11.78 -4.60 17.28
CA LYS A 71 -12.59 -5.81 17.50
C LYS A 71 -14.08 -5.47 17.36
N TYR A 72 -14.84 -6.45 16.90
CA TYR A 72 -16.30 -6.43 16.85
C TYR A 72 -16.83 -7.66 17.57
#